data_AF-A0A2W5FP08-F1
#
_entry.id   AF-A0A2W5FP08-F1
#
_cell.length_a   1.000
_cell.length_b   1.000
_cell.length_c   1.000
_cell.angle_alpha   90.00
_cell.angle_beta   90.00
_cell.angle_gamma   90.00
#
_symmetry.space_group_name_H-M   'P 1'
#
loop_
_entity.id
_entity.type
_entity.pdbx_description
1 polymer ?
#
loop_
_entity_poly.entity_id
_entity_poly.type
_entity_poly.pdbx_seq_one_letter_code
_entity_poly.pdbx_strand_id
1 'polypeptide(L)'
;MFFVNMEFQAKNGLFKRYDLRPVAEVLMRNPNPALAFTRNYHGEWSFLARLNRPVRQMDVEDKDMYLKYFPDSLVFVRTEHPEEVTPYDIIFSMPYKIKDTYYIIVKRGTSGNYSK
;
A
#
# COMPACT_ATOMS: atom_id res chain seq x y z
N MET A 1 39.41 8.05 11.62
CA MET A 1 38.67 6.80 11.91
C MET A 1 37.18 7.15 12.03
N PHE A 2 36.47 7.19 10.90
CA PHE A 2 35.10 7.76 10.79
C PHE A 2 34.16 6.87 9.93
N PHE A 3 34.31 5.55 9.99
CA PHE A 3 33.55 4.65 9.11
C PHE A 3 32.54 3.72 9.81
N VAL A 4 32.53 3.63 11.14
CA VAL A 4 31.69 2.63 11.86
C VAL A 4 30.30 3.16 12.23
N ASN A 5 30.10 4.50 12.29
CA ASN A 5 28.83 5.07 12.75
C ASN A 5 27.73 5.23 11.67
N MET A 6 28.08 5.18 10.37
CA MET A 6 27.09 5.30 9.29
C MET A 6 26.24 4.03 9.10
N GLU A 7 26.83 2.85 9.32
CA GLU A 7 26.13 1.58 9.10
C GLU A 7 24.97 1.38 10.08
N PHE A 8 25.13 1.84 11.33
CA PHE A 8 24.11 1.67 12.37
C PHE A 8 22.89 2.58 12.16
N GLN A 9 23.06 3.79 11.63
CA GLN A 9 21.93 4.68 11.28
C GLN A 9 21.17 4.19 10.05
N ALA A 10 21.86 3.68 9.03
CA ALA A 10 21.23 3.09 7.86
C ALA A 10 20.34 1.89 8.23
N LYS A 11 20.81 1.04 9.17
CA LYS A 11 20.09 -0.16 9.61
C LYS A 11 18.74 0.15 10.28
N ASN A 12 18.67 1.21 11.08
CA ASN A 12 17.50 1.53 11.89
C ASN A 12 16.44 2.39 11.17
N GLY A 13 16.84 3.16 10.16
CA GLY A 13 15.95 4.08 9.43
C GLY A 13 15.54 3.59 8.04
N LEU A 14 16.49 3.14 7.21
CA LEU A 14 16.22 2.80 5.82
C LEU A 14 15.46 1.47 5.69
N PHE A 15 15.90 0.42 6.40
CA PHE A 15 15.27 -0.91 6.28
C PHE A 15 13.81 -0.94 6.78
N LYS A 16 13.43 -0.08 7.74
CA LYS A 16 12.03 0.02 8.18
C LYS A 16 11.07 0.50 7.08
N ARG A 17 11.55 1.29 6.12
CA ARG A 17 10.73 1.78 4.99
C ARG A 17 10.49 0.73 3.91
N TYR A 18 11.26 -0.36 3.94
CA TYR A 18 11.10 -1.52 3.05
C TYR A 18 10.35 -2.66 3.75
N ASP A 19 10.00 -2.49 5.02
CA ASP A 19 9.26 -3.49 5.77
C ASP A 19 7.77 -3.44 5.40
N LEU A 20 7.36 -4.37 4.54
CA LEU A 20 5.99 -4.49 4.07
C LEU A 20 5.12 -5.40 4.96
N ARG A 21 5.64 -5.91 6.08
CA ARG A 21 4.83 -6.71 7.03
C ARG A 21 3.57 -5.98 7.51
N PRO A 22 3.59 -4.67 7.84
CA PRO A 22 2.38 -3.95 8.22
C PRO A 22 1.32 -3.93 7.10
N VAL A 23 1.73 -3.86 5.83
CA VAL A 23 0.82 -3.94 4.68
C VAL A 23 0.17 -5.33 4.61
N ALA A 24 0.95 -6.40 4.82
CA ALA A 24 0.45 -7.76 4.85
C ALA A 24 -0.52 -7.98 6.03
N GLU A 25 -0.28 -7.38 7.20
CA GLU A 25 -1.18 -7.46 8.34
C GLU A 25 -2.57 -6.85 8.05
N VAL A 26 -2.63 -5.72 7.33
CA VAL A 26 -3.91 -5.12 6.90
C VAL A 26 -4.69 -6.09 6.01
N LEU A 27 -4.00 -6.79 5.10
CA LEU A 27 -4.60 -7.80 4.23
C LEU A 27 -5.09 -9.03 4.99
N MET A 28 -4.33 -9.49 5.99
CA MET A 28 -4.72 -10.67 6.78
C MET A 28 -5.97 -10.42 7.64
N ARG A 29 -6.22 -9.18 8.06
CA ARG A 29 -7.46 -8.79 8.78
C ARG A 29 -8.67 -8.69 7.85
N ASN A 30 -8.43 -8.56 6.54
CA ASN A 30 -9.45 -8.36 5.52
C ASN A 30 -9.34 -9.47 4.47
N PRO A 31 -9.86 -10.68 4.74
CA PRO A 31 -9.52 -11.86 3.96
C PRO A 31 -10.13 -11.87 2.55
N ASN A 32 -11.21 -11.14 2.29
CA ASN A 32 -12.00 -11.26 1.05
C ASN A 32 -12.26 -10.01 0.17
N PRO A 33 -11.61 -8.83 0.32
CA PRO A 33 -11.82 -7.70 -0.59
C PRO A 33 -11.18 -7.95 -1.96
N ALA A 34 -11.77 -7.48 -3.05
CA ALA A 34 -11.06 -7.45 -4.33
C ALA A 34 -9.77 -6.62 -4.19
N LEU A 35 -8.67 -7.05 -4.81
CA LEU A 35 -7.36 -6.43 -4.61
C LEU A 35 -6.81 -5.89 -5.92
N ALA A 36 -6.25 -4.69 -5.86
CA ALA A 36 -5.52 -4.16 -7.00
C ALA A 36 -4.38 -3.22 -6.61
N PHE A 37 -3.35 -3.13 -7.45
CA PHE A 37 -2.25 -2.19 -7.28
C PHE A 37 -1.98 -1.40 -8.56
N THR A 38 -1.50 -0.19 -8.37
CA THR A 38 -1.05 0.68 -9.47
C THR A 38 0.29 0.21 -10.04
N ARG A 39 0.47 0.33 -11.36
CA ARG A 39 1.57 -0.30 -12.12
C ARG A 39 2.97 0.07 -11.65
N ASN A 40 3.11 1.20 -10.97
CA ASN A 40 4.37 1.63 -10.40
C ASN A 40 4.83 0.76 -9.21
N TYR A 41 3.99 -0.15 -8.72
CA TYR A 41 4.29 -1.09 -7.65
C TYR A 41 4.28 -2.56 -8.15
N HIS A 42 5.15 -3.42 -7.62
CA HIS A 42 5.34 -4.80 -8.13
C HIS A 42 4.66 -5.91 -7.30
N GLY A 43 3.80 -5.56 -6.35
CA GLY A 43 3.01 -6.55 -5.61
C GLY A 43 3.80 -7.34 -4.55
N GLU A 44 4.94 -6.84 -4.05
CA GLU A 44 5.82 -7.58 -3.11
C GLU A 44 5.09 -8.02 -1.82
N TRP A 45 4.10 -7.25 -1.35
CA TRP A 45 3.24 -7.63 -0.21
C TRP A 45 2.42 -8.89 -0.46
N SER A 46 2.10 -9.25 -1.70
CA SER A 46 1.25 -10.39 -2.01
C SER A 46 1.91 -11.71 -1.59
N PHE A 47 3.23 -11.79 -1.77
CA PHE A 47 4.04 -12.90 -1.30
C PHE A 47 4.06 -12.97 0.23
N LEU A 48 4.30 -11.83 0.90
CA LEU A 48 4.35 -11.75 2.36
C LEU A 48 3.00 -12.11 3.01
N ALA A 49 1.90 -11.67 2.41
CA ALA A 49 0.54 -11.97 2.85
C ALA A 49 0.06 -13.38 2.45
N ARG A 50 0.91 -14.17 1.75
CA ARG A 50 0.59 -15.53 1.28
C ARG A 50 -0.73 -15.60 0.50
N LEU A 51 -0.96 -14.61 -0.36
CA LEU A 51 -2.22 -14.52 -1.09
C LEU A 51 -2.36 -15.67 -2.10
N ASN A 52 -3.51 -16.32 -2.05
CA ASN A 52 -3.90 -17.41 -2.93
C ASN A 52 -5.00 -16.99 -3.93
N ARG A 53 -5.12 -15.67 -4.16
CA ARG A 53 -6.20 -15.06 -4.94
C ARG A 53 -5.64 -14.00 -5.90
N PRO A 54 -6.33 -13.73 -7.01
CA PRO A 54 -5.84 -12.79 -8.00
C PRO A 54 -5.76 -11.37 -7.45
N VAL A 55 -4.72 -10.67 -7.86
CA VAL A 55 -4.54 -9.25 -7.62
C VAL A 55 -4.46 -8.56 -8.98
N ARG A 56 -5.27 -7.54 -9.19
CA ARG A 56 -5.29 -6.80 -10.45
C ARG A 56 -4.19 -5.73 -10.47
N GLN A 57 -3.36 -5.74 -11.50
CA GLN A 57 -2.52 -4.59 -11.82
C GLN A 57 -3.32 -3.61 -12.68
N MET A 58 -3.21 -2.32 -12.41
CA MET A 58 -3.86 -1.26 -13.20
C MET A 58 -2.97 -0.02 -13.34
N ASP A 59 -3.29 0.84 -14.29
CA ASP A 59 -2.68 2.16 -14.41
C ASP A 59 -3.25 3.12 -13.34
N VAL A 60 -2.54 4.21 -13.03
CA VAL A 60 -2.91 5.13 -11.92
C VAL A 60 -4.22 5.84 -12.21
N GLU A 61 -4.50 6.08 -13.48
CA GLU A 61 -5.66 6.77 -14.02
C GLU A 61 -6.93 5.92 -13.95
N ASP A 62 -6.81 4.60 -13.95
CA ASP A 62 -7.95 3.66 -13.95
C ASP A 62 -8.59 3.47 -12.57
N LYS A 63 -7.95 4.00 -11.52
CA LYS A 63 -8.33 3.83 -10.11
C LYS A 63 -9.79 4.17 -9.83
N ASP A 64 -10.25 5.31 -10.36
CA ASP A 64 -11.61 5.80 -10.15
C ASP A 64 -12.64 4.86 -10.77
N MET A 65 -12.37 4.43 -12.00
CA MET A 65 -13.22 3.47 -12.69
C MET A 65 -13.24 2.14 -11.93
N TYR A 66 -12.09 1.66 -11.48
CA TYR A 66 -11.99 0.40 -10.74
C TYR A 66 -12.80 0.43 -9.44
N LEU A 67 -12.64 1.46 -8.61
CA LEU A 67 -13.38 1.61 -7.34
C LEU A 67 -14.88 1.83 -7.55
N LYS A 68 -15.30 2.27 -8.75
CA LYS A 68 -16.73 2.31 -9.12
C LYS A 68 -17.30 0.91 -9.35
N TYR A 69 -16.57 0.02 -10.03
CA TYR A 69 -17.00 -1.35 -10.31
C TYR A 69 -16.79 -2.30 -9.14
N PHE A 70 -15.76 -2.08 -8.33
CA PHE A 70 -15.41 -2.89 -7.17
C PHE A 70 -15.36 -1.99 -5.92
N PRO A 71 -16.52 -1.57 -5.38
CA PRO A 71 -16.58 -0.62 -4.26
C PRO A 71 -15.95 -1.16 -2.98
N ASP A 72 -15.99 -2.48 -2.78
CA ASP A 72 -15.38 -3.17 -1.64
C ASP A 72 -13.97 -3.70 -1.95
N SER A 73 -13.21 -2.95 -2.76
CA SER A 73 -11.84 -3.30 -3.09
C SER A 73 -10.82 -2.48 -2.30
N LEU A 74 -9.70 -3.12 -1.97
CA LEU A 74 -8.50 -2.45 -1.48
C LEU A 74 -7.61 -2.14 -2.69
N VAL A 75 -7.29 -0.85 -2.87
CA VAL A 75 -6.37 -0.41 -3.90
C VAL A 75 -5.07 0.07 -3.27
N PHE A 76 -3.97 -0.45 -3.78
CA PHE A 76 -2.63 -0.16 -3.34
C PHE A 76 -1.97 0.86 -4.26
N VAL A 77 -1.56 1.98 -3.68
CA VAL A 77 -1.00 3.12 -4.41
C VAL A 77 0.37 3.46 -3.84
N ARG A 78 1.36 3.57 -4.72
CA ARG A 78 2.63 4.21 -4.41
C ARG A 78 2.64 5.57 -5.08
N THR A 79 2.91 6.65 -4.35
CA THR A 79 3.01 7.98 -4.97
C THR A 79 3.89 8.92 -4.15
N GLU A 80 4.58 9.85 -4.82
CA GLU A 80 5.23 11.01 -4.20
C GLU A 80 4.25 12.18 -4.00
N HIS A 81 3.03 12.06 -4.53
CA HIS A 81 2.00 13.10 -4.63
C HIS A 81 0.76 12.74 -3.79
N PRO A 82 0.70 13.14 -2.50
CA PRO A 82 -0.43 12.81 -1.62
C PRO A 82 -1.78 13.29 -2.15
N GLU A 83 -1.81 14.35 -2.94
CA GLU A 83 -3.00 14.88 -3.60
C GLU A 83 -3.75 13.82 -4.44
N GLU A 84 -3.02 12.86 -5.04
CA GLU A 84 -3.58 11.77 -5.84
C GLU A 84 -4.45 10.79 -5.02
N VAL A 85 -4.28 10.77 -3.69
CA VAL A 85 -5.02 9.88 -2.80
C VAL A 85 -6.06 10.60 -1.91
N THR A 86 -6.04 11.93 -1.88
CA THR A 86 -7.02 12.75 -1.12
C THR A 86 -8.50 12.54 -1.47
N PRO A 87 -8.89 12.11 -2.70
CA PRO A 87 -10.29 11.84 -3.01
C PRO A 87 -10.85 10.59 -2.33
N TYR A 88 -10.01 9.72 -1.77
CA TYR A 88 -10.36 8.40 -1.25
C TYR A 88 -10.26 8.33 0.27
N ASP A 89 -10.82 7.27 0.85
CA ASP A 89 -10.53 6.97 2.25
C ASP A 89 -9.22 6.20 2.34
N ILE A 90 -8.31 6.64 3.22
CA ILE A 90 -7.03 5.99 3.46
C ILE A 90 -7.19 5.02 4.62
N ILE A 91 -7.01 3.72 4.36
CA ILE A 91 -7.03 2.66 5.38
C ILE A 91 -5.67 2.53 6.07
N PHE A 92 -4.60 2.74 5.30
CA PHE A 92 -3.25 2.61 5.78
C PHE A 92 -2.31 3.48 4.94
N SER A 93 -1.29 4.03 5.59
CA SER A 93 -0.18 4.68 4.91
C SER A 93 1.13 4.37 5.60
N MET A 94 2.21 4.28 4.81
CA MET A 94 3.57 4.20 5.34
C MET A 94 4.56 4.85 4.37
N PRO A 95 5.63 5.48 4.86
CA PRO A 95 6.74 5.89 4.01
C PRO A 95 7.32 4.67 3.29
N TYR A 96 7.58 4.80 1.99
CA TYR A 96 8.18 3.75 1.17
C TYR A 96 9.35 4.34 0.38
N LYS A 97 10.56 3.83 0.59
CA LYS A 97 11.80 4.47 0.07
C LYS A 97 11.94 5.94 0.55
N ILE A 98 12.69 6.76 -0.19
CA ILE A 98 13.05 8.12 0.24
C ILE A 98 11.93 9.13 0.00
N LYS A 99 11.24 9.03 -1.15
CA LYS A 99 10.26 10.02 -1.61
C LYS A 99 8.83 9.49 -1.71
N ASP A 100 8.66 8.19 -1.93
CA ASP A 100 7.32 7.63 -2.10
C ASP A 100 6.63 7.40 -0.75
N THR A 101 5.31 7.48 -0.76
CA THR A 101 4.46 6.94 0.29
C THR A 101 3.60 5.84 -0.30
N TYR A 102 3.44 4.78 0.48
CA TYR A 102 2.57 3.68 0.16
C TYR A 102 1.23 3.87 0.86
N TYR A 103 0.15 3.75 0.11
CA TYR A 103 -1.22 3.92 0.58
C TYR A 103 -2.05 2.67 0.27
N ILE A 104 -2.91 2.31 1.21
CA ILE A 104 -4.05 1.43 0.97
C ILE A 104 -5.27 2.33 1.01
N ILE A 105 -5.96 2.43 -0.12
CA ILE A 105 -7.14 3.27 -0.28
C ILE A 105 -8.37 2.43 -0.57
N VAL A 106 -9.53 3.00 -0.23
CA VAL A 106 -10.85 2.46 -0.59
C VAL A 106 -11.72 3.59 -1.10
N LYS A 107 -12.85 3.24 -1.70
CA LYS A 107 -13.84 4.23 -2.15
C LYS A 107 -14.24 5.12 -0.97
N ARG A 108 -14.36 6.43 -1.21
CA ARG A 108 -14.77 7.39 -0.18
C ARG A 108 -16.08 6.96 0.51
N GLY A 109 -16.10 6.99 1.83
CA GLY A 109 -17.23 6.58 2.67
C GLY A 109 -17.35 5.07 2.90
N THR A 110 -16.38 4.25 2.48
CA THR A 110 -16.39 2.79 2.68
C THR A 110 -15.37 2.29 3.70
N SER A 111 -14.56 3.18 4.28
CA SER A 111 -13.55 2.83 5.28
C SER A 111 -14.09 2.09 6.50
N GLY A 112 -15.33 2.34 6.91
CA GLY A 112 -15.97 1.64 8.03
C GLY A 112 -16.02 0.11 7.89
N ASN A 113 -15.93 -0.41 6.66
CA ASN A 113 -15.86 -1.85 6.40
C ASN A 113 -14.51 -2.48 6.79
N TYR A 114 -13.48 -1.65 7.00
CA TYR A 114 -12.08 -2.06 7.17
C TYR A 114 -11.47 -1.64 8.52
N SER A 115 -12.22 -0.91 9.36
CA SER A 115 -11.78 -0.42 10.67
C SER A 115 -11.96 -1.42 11.82
N LYS A 116 -12.05 -2.72 11.55
CA LYS A 116 -12.29 -3.77 12.56
C LYS A 116 -11.04 -4.59 12.86
#